data_AF-A0A659UM50-F1
#
_entry.id   AF-A0A659UM50-F1
#
_cell.length_a   1.000
_cell.length_b   1.000
_cell.length_c   1.000
_cell.angle_alpha   90.00
_cell.angle_beta   90.00
_cell.angle_gamma   90.00
#
_symmetry.space_group_name_H-M   'P 1'
#
loop_
_entity.id
_entity.type
_entity.pdbx_description
1 polymer ?
#
loop_
_entity_poly.entity_id
_entity_poly.type
_entity_poly.pdbx_seq_one_letter_code
_entity_poly.pdbx_strand_id
1 'polypeptide(L)'
;ISALQLEYSLAERAIEHEFVPFGTRHGAGIMVWSPLASGLLSGKYRPAQAGNAGRLDGFRNTTHPGFQKFTEHNWAVVAELEKVAAELGRGMAQVALNWVATQPGIATVILGATRLSQLQDNLAALDFSIPPALRQRL
;
A
#
# COMPACT_ATOMS: atom_id res chain seq x y z
N ILE A 1 20.66 2.38 -15.66
CA ILE A 1 19.40 1.90 -15.06
C ILE A 1 18.41 3.04 -15.14
N SER A 2 17.28 2.87 -15.81
CA SER A 2 16.27 3.95 -15.95
C SER A 2 15.19 3.87 -14.87
N ALA A 3 14.88 2.66 -14.38
CA ALA A 3 13.90 2.44 -13.32
C ALA A 3 14.19 1.15 -12.52
N LEU A 4 13.63 1.08 -11.31
CA LEU A 4 13.63 -0.08 -10.41
C LEU A 4 12.18 -0.51 -10.15
N GLN A 5 11.86 -1.80 -10.22
CA GLN A 5 10.53 -2.30 -9.88
C GLN A 5 10.58 -3.06 -8.55
N LEU A 6 9.96 -2.51 -7.50
CA LEU A 6 10.13 -2.99 -6.11
C LEU A 6 8.81 -3.04 -5.34
N GLU A 7 8.73 -3.93 -4.34
CA GLU A 7 7.57 -4.01 -3.44
C GLU A 7 7.58 -2.78 -2.55
N TYR A 8 6.45 -2.08 -2.44
CA TYR A 8 6.35 -0.97 -1.50
C TYR A 8 4.91 -0.70 -1.12
N SER A 9 4.65 -0.60 0.18
CA SER A 9 3.33 -0.26 0.74
C SER A 9 3.49 0.19 2.18
N LEU A 10 2.40 0.62 2.83
CA LEU A 10 2.43 0.86 4.28
C LEU A 10 2.85 -0.36 5.11
N ALA A 11 2.67 -1.57 4.57
CA ALA A 11 3.03 -2.84 5.22
C ALA A 11 4.38 -3.41 4.76
N GLU A 12 5.08 -2.75 3.83
CA GLU A 12 6.40 -3.17 3.33
C GLU A 12 7.20 -1.93 2.92
N ARG A 13 8.16 -1.54 3.76
CA ARG A 13 8.91 -0.28 3.63
C ARG A 13 10.41 -0.48 3.50
N ALA A 14 10.88 -1.71 3.31
CA ALA A 14 12.32 -2.03 3.29
C ALA A 14 13.10 -1.21 2.25
N ILE A 15 12.47 -0.83 1.14
CA ILE A 15 13.12 -0.09 0.05
C ILE A 15 13.57 1.32 0.44
N GLU A 16 13.02 1.88 1.53
CA GLU A 16 13.35 3.23 2.01
C GLU A 16 14.79 3.34 2.49
N HIS A 17 15.40 2.24 2.94
CA HIS A 17 16.76 2.26 3.50
C HIS A 17 17.86 2.38 2.45
N GLU A 18 17.66 1.86 1.25
CA GLU A 18 18.72 1.74 0.24
C GLU A 18 18.27 2.22 -1.15
N PHE A 19 17.14 1.68 -1.63
CA PHE A 19 16.71 1.89 -3.01
C PHE A 19 16.12 3.27 -3.25
N VAL A 20 15.39 3.85 -2.29
CA VAL A 20 14.89 5.23 -2.40
C VAL A 20 16.04 6.25 -2.46
N PRO A 21 17.04 6.23 -1.54
CA PRO A 21 18.24 7.06 -1.66
C PRO A 21 19.02 6.82 -2.96
N PHE A 22 19.16 5.57 -3.39
CA PHE A 22 19.83 5.24 -4.65
C PHE A 22 19.10 5.84 -5.85
N GLY A 23 17.79 5.61 -5.97
CA GLY A 23 16.97 6.09 -7.08
C GLY A 23 16.98 7.61 -7.19
N THR A 24 16.76 8.30 -6.06
CA THR A 24 16.78 9.77 -6.01
C THR A 24 18.14 10.36 -6.35
N ARG A 25 19.25 9.77 -5.89
CA ARG A 25 20.61 10.23 -6.19
C ARG A 25 21.00 10.05 -7.66
N HIS A 26 20.54 8.97 -8.29
CA HIS A 26 20.98 8.58 -9.63
C HIS A 26 19.93 8.87 -10.73
N GLY A 27 18.82 9.53 -10.38
CA GLY A 27 17.74 9.84 -11.33
C GLY A 27 16.98 8.61 -11.84
N ALA A 28 17.02 7.49 -11.09
CA ALA A 28 16.25 6.29 -11.42
C ALA A 28 14.91 6.31 -10.69
N GLY A 29 13.82 6.20 -11.46
CA GLY A 29 12.46 6.16 -10.90
C GLY A 29 12.11 4.80 -10.28
N ILE A 30 11.32 4.79 -9.22
CA ILE A 30 10.81 3.56 -8.61
C ILE A 30 9.40 3.27 -9.12
N MET A 31 9.20 2.07 -9.67
CA MET A 31 7.93 1.49 -10.06
C MET A 31 7.45 0.54 -8.97
N VAL A 32 6.40 0.90 -8.26
CA VAL A 32 5.92 0.13 -7.10
C VAL A 32 5.02 -1.02 -7.55
N TRP A 33 5.28 -2.23 -7.04
CA TRP A 33 4.33 -3.35 -7.10
C TRP A 33 3.77 -3.68 -5.71
N SER A 34 2.58 -4.31 -5.68
CA SER A 34 1.82 -4.61 -4.46
C SER A 34 1.57 -3.43 -3.49
N PRO A 35 1.14 -2.25 -3.98
CA PRO A 35 0.94 -1.08 -3.13
C PRO A 35 -0.14 -1.25 -2.05
N LEU A 36 -1.04 -2.24 -2.23
CA LEU A 36 -2.08 -2.61 -1.26
C LEU A 36 -1.75 -3.89 -0.47
N ALA A 37 -0.51 -4.37 -0.51
CA ALA A 37 -0.05 -5.59 0.17
C ALA A 37 -0.98 -6.79 -0.07
N SER A 38 -1.20 -7.14 -1.34
CA SER A 38 -2.15 -8.19 -1.76
C SER A 38 -3.60 -7.98 -1.29
N GLY A 39 -3.99 -6.73 -1.06
CA GLY A 39 -5.34 -6.34 -0.65
C GLY A 39 -5.51 -6.14 0.85
N LEU A 40 -4.48 -6.38 1.68
CA LEU A 40 -4.52 -6.15 3.13
C LEU A 40 -4.98 -4.73 3.46
N LEU A 41 -4.44 -3.74 2.75
CA LEU A 41 -4.68 -2.32 2.98
C LEU A 41 -5.99 -1.81 2.33
N SER A 42 -6.77 -2.68 1.70
CA SER A 42 -8.03 -2.28 1.04
C SER A 42 -9.19 -2.03 1.99
N GLY A 43 -9.06 -2.45 3.26
CA GLY A 43 -10.18 -2.53 4.20
C GLY A 43 -11.01 -3.81 4.06
N LYS A 44 -10.62 -4.77 3.22
CA LYS A 44 -11.31 -6.06 3.10
C LYS A 44 -11.04 -7.03 4.25
N TYR A 45 -9.93 -6.87 4.97
CA TYR A 45 -9.49 -7.83 5.99
C TYR A 45 -9.70 -7.26 7.40
N ARG A 46 -10.17 -8.09 8.34
CA ARG A 46 -10.30 -7.76 9.76
C ARG A 46 -9.77 -8.91 10.63
N PRO A 47 -9.13 -8.65 11.79
CA PRO A 47 -8.54 -9.70 12.63
C PRO A 47 -9.54 -10.78 13.06
N ALA A 48 -10.79 -10.39 13.35
CA ALA A 48 -11.84 -11.31 13.81
C ALA A 48 -12.65 -11.97 12.68
N GLN A 49 -12.46 -11.55 11.43
CA GLN A 49 -13.17 -12.12 10.28
C GLN A 49 -12.23 -13.06 9.51
N ALA A 50 -12.23 -14.33 9.90
CA ALA A 50 -11.67 -15.38 9.06
C ALA A 50 -12.61 -15.60 7.85
N GLY A 51 -12.06 -15.59 6.62
CA GLY A 51 -12.79 -16.06 5.43
C GLY A 51 -13.27 -15.02 4.41
N ASN A 52 -12.69 -13.82 4.35
CA ASN A 52 -13.08 -12.83 3.32
C ASN A 52 -12.47 -13.12 1.94
N ALA A 53 -12.94 -14.14 1.22
CA ALA A 53 -12.72 -14.51 -0.20
C ALA A 53 -11.78 -13.61 -1.07
N GLY A 54 -10.54 -13.36 -0.65
CA GLY A 54 -9.62 -12.44 -1.29
C GLY A 54 -8.27 -13.09 -1.51
N ARG A 55 -7.45 -12.48 -2.38
CA ARG A 55 -6.17 -13.08 -2.82
C ARG A 55 -5.29 -13.52 -1.64
N LEU A 56 -5.22 -12.72 -0.57
CA LEU A 56 -4.36 -13.00 0.58
C LEU A 56 -4.84 -14.21 1.41
N ASP A 57 -6.11 -14.62 1.32
CA ASP A 57 -6.59 -15.80 2.04
C ASP A 57 -5.95 -17.09 1.54
N GLY A 58 -5.68 -17.17 0.23
CA GLY A 58 -4.95 -18.29 -0.37
C GLY A 58 -3.51 -18.42 0.13
N PHE A 59 -2.98 -17.38 0.78
CA PHE A 59 -1.64 -17.34 1.35
C PHE A 59 -1.62 -17.42 2.88
N ARG A 60 -2.76 -17.64 3.57
CA ARG A 60 -2.82 -17.66 5.04
C ARG A 60 -1.82 -18.61 5.71
N ASN A 61 -1.62 -19.78 5.11
CA ASN A 61 -0.76 -20.84 5.64
C ASN A 61 0.61 -20.88 4.93
N THR A 62 0.98 -19.83 4.20
CA THR A 62 2.28 -19.78 3.53
C THR A 62 3.40 -19.64 4.55
N THR A 63 4.51 -20.31 4.31
CA THR A 63 5.77 -20.11 5.04
C THR A 63 6.66 -19.07 4.35
N HIS A 64 6.27 -18.58 3.17
CA HIS A 64 7.06 -17.62 2.42
C HIS A 64 6.94 -16.22 3.07
N PRO A 65 8.04 -15.64 3.59
CA PRO A 65 7.97 -14.38 4.36
C PRO A 65 7.29 -13.24 3.61
N GLY A 66 7.57 -13.08 2.31
CA GLY A 66 6.95 -12.04 1.48
C GLY A 66 5.41 -12.11 1.36
N PHE A 67 4.79 -13.26 1.64
CA PHE A 67 3.34 -13.44 1.59
C PHE A 67 2.69 -13.54 2.99
N GLN A 68 3.49 -13.57 4.05
CA GLN A 68 3.00 -13.53 5.43
C GLN A 68 2.62 -12.09 5.81
N LYS A 69 1.40 -11.69 5.43
CA LYS A 69 0.90 -10.33 5.69
C LYS A 69 0.00 -10.22 6.92
N PHE A 70 -0.46 -11.33 7.52
CA PHE A 70 -1.29 -11.32 8.74
C PHE A 70 -0.45 -11.31 10.03
N THR A 71 0.42 -10.30 10.15
CA THR A 71 1.26 -10.08 11.33
C THR A 71 0.65 -9.03 12.25
N GLU A 72 1.01 -9.03 13.53
CA GLU A 72 0.56 -8.01 14.49
C GLU A 72 0.94 -6.58 14.04
N HIS A 73 2.17 -6.42 13.53
CA HIS A 73 2.63 -5.15 12.96
C HIS A 73 1.71 -4.66 11.83
N ASN A 74 1.39 -5.52 10.87
CA ASN A 74 0.53 -5.13 9.75
C ASN A 74 -0.91 -4.84 10.19
N TRP A 75 -1.40 -5.50 11.24
CA TRP A 75 -2.70 -5.18 11.82
C TRP A 75 -2.71 -3.80 12.49
N ALA A 76 -1.62 -3.40 13.15
CA ALA A 76 -1.49 -2.03 13.66
C ALA A 76 -1.51 -0.99 12.53
N VAL A 77 -0.80 -1.27 11.43
CA VAL A 77 -0.84 -0.42 10.21
C VAL A 77 -2.26 -0.33 9.64
N VAL A 78 -2.96 -1.46 9.52
CA VAL A 78 -4.35 -1.50 9.03
C VAL A 78 -5.28 -0.67 9.93
N ALA A 79 -5.15 -0.79 11.25
CA ALA A 79 -5.97 -0.05 12.20
C ALA A 79 -5.72 1.47 12.13
N GLU A 80 -4.46 1.89 11.96
CA GLU A 80 -4.14 3.31 11.84
C GLU A 80 -4.59 3.88 10.48
N LEU A 81 -4.42 3.12 9.40
CA LEU A 81 -4.96 3.46 8.09
C LEU A 81 -6.49 3.62 8.10
N GLU A 82 -7.21 2.76 8.83
CA GLU A 82 -8.67 2.87 8.97
C GLU A 82 -9.09 4.18 9.64
N LYS A 83 -8.40 4.59 10.72
CA LYS A 83 -8.67 5.88 11.39
C LYS A 83 -8.38 7.07 10.48
N VAL A 84 -7.21 7.09 9.84
CA VAL A 84 -6.83 8.18 8.93
C VAL A 84 -7.79 8.28 7.74
N ALA A 85 -8.21 7.15 7.18
CA ALA A 85 -9.19 7.11 6.11
C ALA A 85 -10.56 7.65 6.55
N ALA A 86 -11.02 7.29 7.77
CA ALA A 86 -12.24 7.82 8.34
C ALA A 86 -12.18 9.35 8.56
N GLU A 87 -11.08 9.86 9.11
CA GLU A 87 -10.86 11.31 9.32
C GLU A 87 -10.81 12.10 8.01
N LEU A 88 -10.33 11.48 6.92
CA LEU A 88 -10.31 12.07 5.58
C LEU A 88 -11.63 11.91 4.81
N GLY A 89 -12.56 11.08 5.29
CA GLY A 89 -13.75 10.69 4.54
C GLY A 89 -13.42 9.95 3.24
N ARG A 90 -12.35 9.15 3.22
CA ARG A 90 -11.87 8.41 2.04
C ARG A 90 -11.83 6.91 2.29
N GLY A 91 -11.77 6.12 1.23
CA GLY A 91 -11.55 4.68 1.34
C GLY A 91 -10.11 4.34 1.74
N MET A 92 -9.90 3.27 2.51
CA MET A 92 -8.55 2.83 2.93
C MET A 92 -7.61 2.59 1.74
N ALA A 93 -8.11 1.96 0.67
CA ALA A 93 -7.34 1.74 -0.55
C ALA A 93 -6.87 3.06 -1.18
N GLN A 94 -7.75 4.07 -1.21
CA GLN A 94 -7.43 5.39 -1.75
C GLN A 94 -6.32 6.07 -0.95
N VAL A 95 -6.41 6.03 0.38
CA VAL A 95 -5.40 6.64 1.27
C VAL A 95 -4.05 5.91 1.15
N ALA A 96 -4.06 4.58 1.14
CA ALA A 96 -2.83 3.79 0.97
C ALA A 96 -2.15 4.08 -0.38
N LEU A 97 -2.93 4.13 -1.48
CA LEU A 97 -2.40 4.45 -2.81
C LEU A 97 -1.89 5.88 -2.92
N ASN A 98 -2.62 6.86 -2.35
CA ASN A 98 -2.17 8.25 -2.31
C ASN A 98 -0.84 8.37 -1.56
N TRP A 99 -0.74 7.75 -0.38
CA TRP A 99 0.48 7.75 0.43
C TRP A 99 1.66 7.23 -0.39
N VAL A 100 1.53 6.04 -1.01
CA VAL A 100 2.59 5.42 -1.82
C VAL A 100 2.96 6.29 -3.03
N ALA A 101 1.97 6.74 -3.81
CA ALA A 101 2.20 7.50 -5.04
C ALA A 101 2.89 8.85 -4.82
N THR A 102 2.84 9.37 -3.59
CA THR A 102 3.42 10.66 -3.21
C THR A 102 4.70 10.52 -2.39
N GLN A 103 5.25 9.31 -2.24
CA GLN A 103 6.54 9.12 -1.58
C GLN A 103 7.70 9.59 -2.46
N PRO A 104 8.80 10.11 -1.86
CA PRO A 104 9.98 10.51 -2.60
C PRO A 104 10.56 9.36 -3.45
N GLY A 105 10.94 9.65 -4.69
CA GLY A 105 11.54 8.68 -5.61
C GLY A 105 10.57 7.73 -6.29
N ILE A 106 9.30 7.68 -5.87
CA ILE A 106 8.26 6.90 -6.54
C ILE A 106 7.87 7.60 -7.83
N ALA A 107 8.09 6.92 -8.96
CA ALA A 107 7.76 7.42 -10.28
C ALA A 107 6.39 6.92 -10.76
N THR A 108 5.99 5.71 -10.35
CA THR A 108 4.70 5.13 -10.71
C THR A 108 4.28 4.02 -9.76
N VAL A 109 2.98 3.79 -9.67
CA VAL A 109 2.37 2.73 -8.87
C VAL A 109 1.63 1.77 -9.81
N ILE A 110 2.01 0.50 -9.80
CA ILE A 110 1.38 -0.53 -10.63
C ILE A 110 0.10 -0.98 -9.93
N LEU A 111 -1.04 -0.59 -10.51
CA LEU A 111 -2.37 -0.93 -10.00
C LEU A 111 -2.84 -2.27 -10.56
N GLY A 112 -3.38 -3.11 -9.67
CA GLY A 112 -4.15 -4.29 -10.04
C GLY A 112 -5.63 -4.09 -9.73
N ALA A 113 -6.51 -4.42 -10.68
CA ALA A 113 -7.95 -4.40 -10.51
C ALA A 113 -8.57 -5.57 -11.27
N THR A 114 -9.55 -6.24 -10.67
CA THR A 114 -10.31 -7.32 -11.35
C THR A 114 -11.66 -6.84 -11.88
N ARG A 115 -12.06 -5.61 -11.56
CA ARG A 115 -13.28 -4.95 -12.02
C ARG A 115 -13.00 -3.46 -12.28
N LEU A 116 -13.75 -2.87 -13.20
CA LEU A 116 -13.59 -1.44 -13.56
C LEU A 116 -13.80 -0.50 -12.37
N SER A 117 -14.77 -0.77 -11.50
CA SER A 117 -15.03 0.04 -10.31
C SER A 117 -13.82 0.12 -9.38
N GLN A 118 -13.07 -0.97 -9.21
CA GLN A 118 -11.83 -0.95 -8.41
C GLN A 118 -10.76 -0.06 -9.03
N LEU A 119 -10.66 -0.05 -10.37
CA LEU A 119 -9.73 0.84 -11.06
C LEU A 119 -10.12 2.31 -10.85
N GLN A 120 -11.41 2.64 -10.98
CA GLN A 120 -11.91 3.99 -10.73
C GLN A 120 -11.67 4.43 -9.28
N ASP A 121 -11.98 3.55 -8.31
CA ASP A 121 -11.72 3.80 -6.89
C ASP A 121 -10.23 4.00 -6.60
N ASN A 122 -9.35 3.21 -7.24
CA ASN A 122 -7.91 3.35 -7.10
C ASN A 122 -7.40 4.68 -7.69
N LEU A 123 -7.94 5.12 -8.84
CA LEU A 123 -7.54 6.37 -9.49
C LEU A 123 -7.96 7.59 -8.67
N ALA A 124 -9.09 7.52 -7.96
CA ALA A 124 -9.53 8.56 -7.04
C ALA A 124 -8.55 8.81 -5.87
N ALA A 125 -7.53 7.96 -5.69
CA ALA A 125 -6.38 8.24 -4.83
C ALA A 125 -5.63 9.51 -5.22
N LEU A 126 -5.69 9.95 -6.48
CA LEU A 126 -5.00 11.15 -6.96
C LEU A 126 -5.80 12.45 -6.75
N ASP A 127 -7.07 12.35 -6.35
CA ASP A 127 -7.99 13.49 -6.26
C ASP A 127 -7.94 14.22 -4.90
N PHE A 128 -6.98 13.87 -4.04
CA PHE A 128 -6.79 14.51 -2.74
C PHE A 128 -5.32 14.48 -2.31
N SER A 129 -5.03 15.16 -1.21
CA SER A 129 -3.72 15.11 -0.55
C SER A 129 -3.92 14.78 0.92
N ILE A 130 -3.06 13.92 1.47
CA ILE A 130 -3.05 13.62 2.90
C ILE A 130 -2.36 14.78 3.63
N PRO A 131 -3.04 15.48 4.56
CA PRO A 131 -2.42 16.54 5.36
C PRO A 131 -1.18 16.03 6.12
N PRO A 132 -0.14 16.86 6.32
CA PRO A 132 1.10 16.43 6.96
C PRO A 132 0.90 15.72 8.31
N ALA A 133 -0.01 16.23 9.15
CA ALA A 133 -0.31 15.64 10.46
C ALA A 133 -0.89 14.22 10.35
N LEU A 134 -1.75 13.96 9.36
CA LEU A 134 -2.29 12.63 9.10
C LEU A 134 -1.27 11.73 8.42
N ARG A 135 -0.43 12.30 7.53
CA ARG A 135 0.64 11.57 6.86
C ARG A 135 1.68 11.04 7.86
N GLN A 136 2.00 11.80 8.90
CA GLN A 136 2.97 11.37 9.93
C GLN A 136 2.51 10.14 10.73
N ARG A 137 1.21 9.85 10.75
CA ARG A 137 0.65 8.66 11.40
C ARG A 137 0.80 7.38 10.56
N LEU A 138 1.14 7.51 9.27
CA LEU A 138 1.24 6.45 8.27
C LEU A 138 2.70 6.20 7.87
#